data_AF-A0A9X2A6V1-F1
#
_entry.id   AF-A0A9X2A6V1-F1
#
_cell.length_a   1.000
_cell.length_b   1.000
_cell.length_c   1.000
_cell.angle_alpha   90.00
_cell.angle_beta   90.00
_cell.angle_gamma   90.00
#
_symmetry.space_group_name_H-M   'P 1'
#
loop_
_entity.id
_entity.type
_entity.pdbx_description
1 polymer ?
#
loop_
_entity_poly.entity_id
_entity_poly.type
_entity_poly.pdbx_seq_one_letter_code
_entity_poly.pdbx_strand_id
1 'polypeptide(L)'
;MNVEDKIYQNCKDGMLVADLRKESCVKFINELRENELIIIDRKGRIRLTAKGRIAMDMGLTNYLNLDKLEREFLTRGVSEIRSENRGLMMVFGGLLLSFVFFLGYWFIHF
;
A
#
# COMPACT_ATOMS: atom_id res chain seq x y z
N MET A 1 -12.90 13.34 12.18
CA MET A 1 -12.48 12.04 11.62
C MET A 1 -13.69 11.12 11.63
N ASN A 2 -14.10 10.59 10.47
CA ASN A 2 -15.33 9.82 10.36
C ASN A 2 -15.20 8.45 11.06
N VAL A 3 -16.30 7.88 11.57
CA VAL A 3 -16.24 6.59 12.31
C VAL A 3 -15.75 5.47 11.41
N GLU A 4 -16.18 5.50 10.15
CA GLU A 4 -15.78 4.56 9.10
C GLU A 4 -14.29 4.67 8.75
N ASP A 5 -13.72 5.88 8.70
CA ASP A 5 -12.28 6.06 8.49
C ASP A 5 -11.47 5.41 9.61
N LYS A 6 -11.94 5.55 10.86
CA LYS A 6 -11.26 4.99 12.03
C LYS A 6 -11.28 3.46 12.02
N ILE A 7 -12.43 2.86 11.66
CA ILE A 7 -12.57 1.42 11.49
C ILE A 7 -11.68 0.94 10.33
N TYR A 8 -11.66 1.68 9.22
CA TYR A 8 -10.87 1.34 8.06
C TYR A 8 -9.36 1.38 8.33
N GLN A 9 -8.87 2.32 9.15
CA GLN A 9 -7.47 2.36 9.60
C GLN A 9 -7.04 1.12 10.39
N ASN A 10 -7.98 0.45 11.06
CA ASN A 10 -7.70 -0.80 11.76
C ASN A 10 -7.61 -2.00 10.79
N CYS A 11 -8.05 -1.85 9.54
CA CYS A 11 -8.02 -2.90 8.53
C CYS A 11 -6.58 -3.15 8.06
N LYS A 12 -6.02 -4.33 8.33
CA LYS A 12 -4.63 -4.68 7.99
C LYS A 12 -4.56 -5.94 7.13
N ASP A 13 -3.52 -6.00 6.29
CA ASP A 13 -3.18 -7.21 5.52
C ASP A 13 -3.03 -8.41 6.47
N GLY A 14 -3.76 -9.49 6.19
CA GLY A 14 -3.72 -10.74 6.94
C GLY A 14 -4.73 -10.85 8.08
N MET A 15 -5.48 -9.79 8.41
CA MET A 15 -6.55 -9.79 9.40
C MET A 15 -7.73 -10.67 8.96
N LEU A 16 -8.39 -11.36 9.88
CA LEU A 16 -9.60 -12.12 9.57
C LEU A 16 -10.80 -11.18 9.39
N VAL A 17 -11.62 -11.46 8.38
CA VAL A 17 -12.88 -10.73 8.13
C VAL A 17 -13.81 -10.81 9.34
N ALA A 18 -13.79 -11.92 10.07
CA ALA A 18 -14.57 -12.12 11.27
C ALA A 18 -14.23 -11.11 12.38
N ASP A 19 -12.96 -10.67 12.46
CA ASP A 19 -12.53 -9.68 13.46
C ASP A 19 -12.94 -8.27 13.04
N LEU A 20 -12.81 -7.93 11.76
CA LEU A 20 -13.30 -6.65 11.25
C LEU A 20 -14.83 -6.53 11.42
N ARG A 21 -15.55 -7.63 11.25
CA ARG A 21 -17.01 -7.71 11.45
C ARG A 21 -17.46 -7.49 12.90
N LYS A 22 -16.56 -7.62 13.89
CA LYS A 22 -16.89 -7.25 15.28
C LYS A 22 -16.90 -5.74 15.50
N GLU A 23 -16.07 -5.04 14.73
CA GLU A 23 -15.91 -3.57 14.81
C GLU A 23 -16.78 -2.83 13.79
N SER A 24 -17.27 -3.52 12.75
CA SER A 24 -18.03 -2.94 11.64
C SER A 24 -19.26 -3.77 11.26
N CYS A 25 -20.12 -3.23 10.38
CA CYS A 25 -21.24 -3.97 9.82
C CYS A 25 -20.84 -4.75 8.54
N VAL A 26 -21.63 -5.78 8.20
CA VAL A 26 -21.43 -6.58 6.96
C VAL A 26 -21.58 -5.71 5.71
N LYS A 27 -22.49 -4.73 5.75
CA LYS A 27 -22.71 -3.80 4.66
C LYS A 27 -21.45 -3.00 4.35
N PHE A 28 -20.76 -2.49 5.37
CA PHE A 28 -19.50 -1.78 5.23
C PHE A 28 -18.41 -2.65 4.59
N ILE A 29 -18.27 -3.91 5.04
CA ILE A 29 -17.28 -4.84 4.45
C ILE A 29 -17.60 -5.12 2.98
N ASN A 30 -18.88 -5.26 2.63
CA ASN A 30 -19.30 -5.43 1.24
C ASN A 30 -19.02 -4.17 0.41
N GLU A 31 -19.28 -2.98 0.93
CA GLU A 31 -18.96 -1.71 0.25
C GLU A 31 -17.45 -1.59 -0.02
N LEU A 32 -16.59 -1.96 0.94
CA LEU A 32 -15.14 -1.99 0.74
C LEU A 32 -14.73 -2.97 -0.37
N ARG A 33 -15.42 -4.11 -0.48
CA ARG A 33 -15.17 -5.12 -1.50
C ARG A 33 -15.68 -4.69 -2.88
N GLU A 34 -16.87 -4.11 -2.95
CA GLU A 34 -17.48 -3.59 -4.19
C GLU A 34 -16.66 -2.45 -4.78
N ASN A 35 -16.07 -1.61 -3.93
CA ASN A 35 -15.15 -0.54 -4.34
C ASN A 35 -13.71 -1.04 -4.60
N GLU A 36 -13.48 -2.36 -4.60
CA GLU A 36 -12.16 -2.99 -4.83
C GLU A 36 -11.06 -2.51 -3.88
N LEU A 37 -11.40 -2.04 -2.68
CA LEU A 37 -10.44 -1.56 -1.68
C LEU A 37 -9.80 -2.74 -0.94
N ILE A 38 -10.57 -3.82 -0.75
CA ILE A 38 -10.13 -5.04 -0.10
C ILE A 38 -10.41 -6.28 -0.95
N ILE A 39 -9.59 -7.30 -0.77
CA ILE A 39 -9.80 -8.66 -1.29
C ILE A 39 -9.82 -9.60 -0.10
N ILE A 40 -10.75 -10.54 -0.10
CA ILE A 40 -10.86 -11.59 0.92
C ILE A 40 -10.36 -12.89 0.31
N ASP A 41 -9.39 -13.53 0.96
CA ASP A 41 -8.87 -14.83 0.51
C ASP A 41 -9.81 -16.00 0.88
N ARG A 42 -9.51 -17.21 0.37
CA ARG A 42 -10.28 -18.42 0.69
C ARG A 42 -10.25 -18.82 2.17
N LYS A 43 -9.29 -18.30 2.94
CA LYS A 43 -9.15 -18.51 4.39
C LYS A 43 -9.86 -17.41 5.19
N GLY A 44 -10.58 -16.50 4.54
CA GLY A 44 -11.28 -15.39 5.19
C GLY A 44 -10.37 -14.27 5.68
N ARG A 45 -9.16 -14.14 5.14
CA ARG A 45 -8.21 -13.07 5.47
C ARG A 45 -8.35 -11.91 4.49
N ILE A 46 -8.24 -10.71 5.02
CA ILE A 46 -8.31 -9.45 4.27
C ILE A 46 -6.93 -9.14 3.70
N ARG A 47 -6.93 -8.66 2.45
CA ARG A 47 -5.77 -8.07 1.79
C ARG A 47 -6.18 -6.74 1.16
N LEU A 48 -5.45 -5.67 1.48
CA LEU A 48 -5.63 -4.35 0.91
C LEU A 48 -5.10 -4.30 -0.52
N THR A 49 -5.91 -3.76 -1.43
CA THR A 49 -5.48 -3.48 -2.80
C THR A 49 -4.62 -2.22 -2.85
N ALA A 50 -4.09 -1.87 -4.03
CA ALA A 50 -3.41 -0.59 -4.22
C ALA A 50 -4.35 0.59 -3.91
N LYS A 51 -5.59 0.53 -4.42
CA LYS A 51 -6.66 1.50 -4.13
C LYS A 51 -6.95 1.57 -2.63
N GLY A 52 -7.05 0.41 -1.97
CA GLY A 52 -7.29 0.34 -0.53
C GLY A 52 -6.19 0.98 0.32
N ARG A 53 -4.92 0.85 -0.07
CA ARG A 53 -3.80 1.51 0.62
C ARG A 53 -3.85 3.03 0.44
N ILE A 54 -4.11 3.50 -0.78
CA ILE A 54 -4.26 4.93 -1.07
C ILE A 54 -5.42 5.52 -0.25
N ALA A 55 -6.56 4.81 -0.20
CA ALA A 55 -7.69 5.20 0.62
C ALA A 55 -7.35 5.25 2.12
N MET A 56 -6.43 4.39 2.58
CA MET A 56 -6.00 4.37 3.97
C MET A 56 -5.12 5.58 4.32
N ASP A 57 -4.23 5.96 3.41
CA ASP A 57 -3.33 7.11 3.59
C ASP A 57 -4.08 8.45 3.49
N MET A 58 -5.09 8.54 2.64
CA MET A 58 -5.87 9.77 2.39
C MET A 58 -7.11 9.93 3.29
N GLY A 59 -7.60 8.83 3.85
CA GLY A 59 -8.91 8.72 4.50
C GLY A 59 -9.96 8.15 3.54
N LEU A 60 -10.69 7.13 4.01
CA LEU A 60 -11.66 6.38 3.21
C LEU A 60 -12.76 7.29 2.66
N THR A 61 -13.32 8.17 3.49
CA THR A 61 -14.37 9.11 3.11
C THR A 61 -13.90 10.05 2.00
N ASN A 62 -12.69 10.59 2.12
CA ASN A 62 -12.11 11.46 1.10
C ASN A 62 -11.90 10.71 -0.21
N TYR A 63 -11.38 9.49 -0.13
CA TYR A 63 -11.17 8.65 -1.31
C TYR A 63 -12.48 8.28 -2.02
N LEU A 64 -13.54 7.98 -1.26
CA LEU A 64 -14.86 7.66 -1.81
C LEU A 64 -15.62 8.88 -2.33
N ASN A 65 -15.18 10.10 -2.03
CA ASN A 65 -15.73 11.34 -2.58
C ASN A 65 -15.01 11.82 -3.84
N LEU A 66 -13.79 11.34 -4.11
CA LEU A 66 -13.06 11.68 -5.33
C LEU A 66 -13.79 11.19 -6.58
N ASP A 67 -13.64 11.91 -7.68
CA ASP A 67 -14.19 11.47 -8.96
C ASP A 67 -13.45 10.22 -9.48
N LYS A 68 -14.11 9.41 -10.30
CA LYS A 68 -13.54 8.14 -10.80
C LYS A 68 -12.22 8.34 -11.53
N LEU A 69 -12.12 9.43 -12.31
CA LEU A 69 -10.89 9.79 -13.04
C LEU A 69 -9.74 10.12 -12.07
N GLU A 70 -10.00 10.88 -11.02
CA GLU A 70 -8.98 11.26 -10.02
C GLU A 70 -8.46 10.02 -9.28
N ARG A 71 -9.34 9.08 -8.92
CA ARG A 71 -8.92 7.81 -8.29
C ARG A 71 -8.01 7.00 -9.20
N GLU A 72 -8.30 6.99 -10.50
CA GLU A 72 -7.51 6.25 -11.48
C GLU A 72 -6.13 6.88 -11.67
N PHE A 73 -6.06 8.22 -11.74
CA PHE A 73 -4.80 8.96 -11.78
C PHE A 73 -3.94 8.72 -10.55
N LEU A 74 -4.51 8.76 -9.33
CA LEU A 74 -3.78 8.48 -8.10
C LEU A 74 -3.19 7.06 -8.09
N THR A 75 -3.97 6.08 -8.56
CA THR A 75 -3.52 4.69 -8.60
C THR A 75 -2.37 4.48 -9.58
N ARG A 76 -2.41 5.16 -10.73
CA ARG A 76 -1.33 5.14 -11.73
C ARG A 76 -0.08 5.86 -11.23
N GLY A 77 -0.21 7.07 -10.70
CA GLY A 77 0.92 7.86 -10.19
C GLY A 77 1.71 7.14 -9.08
N VAL A 78 1.02 6.50 -8.14
CA VAL A 78 1.69 5.70 -7.09
C VAL A 78 2.45 4.51 -7.66
N SER A 79 1.92 3.87 -8.71
CA SER A 79 2.60 2.75 -9.37
C SER A 79 3.88 3.18 -10.11
N GLU A 80 3.86 4.37 -10.71
CA GLU A 80 4.96 4.94 -11.48
C GLU A 80 6.09 5.42 -10.57
N ILE A 81 5.76 6.15 -9.49
CA ILE A 81 6.73 6.58 -8.46
C ILE A 81 7.41 5.36 -7.81
N ARG A 82 6.66 4.29 -7.56
CA ARG A 82 7.21 3.06 -6.97
C ARG A 82 8.19 2.35 -7.90
N SER A 83 7.96 2.43 -9.21
CA SER A 83 8.86 1.91 -10.24
C SER A 83 10.16 2.72 -10.27
N GLU A 84 10.05 4.04 -10.28
CA GLU A 84 11.19 4.95 -10.35
C GLU A 84 12.10 4.84 -9.13
N ASN A 85 11.54 4.79 -7.91
CA ASN A 85 12.31 4.59 -6.68
C ASN A 85 13.06 3.26 -6.64
N ARG A 86 12.50 2.18 -7.22
CA ARG A 86 13.21 0.89 -7.31
C ARG A 86 14.41 0.96 -8.25
N GLY A 87 14.27 1.64 -9.39
CA GLY A 87 15.37 1.87 -10.32
C GLY A 87 16.51 2.64 -9.67
N LEU A 88 16.19 3.76 -9.01
CA LEU A 88 17.14 4.59 -8.28
C LEU A 88 17.87 3.80 -7.17
N MET A 89 17.15 3.00 -6.39
CA MET A 89 17.75 2.19 -5.32
C MET A 89 18.74 1.14 -5.87
N MET A 90 18.46 0.57 -7.04
CA MET A 90 19.33 -0.40 -7.72
C MET A 90 20.63 0.24 -8.19
N VAL A 91 20.55 1.44 -8.77
CA VAL A 91 21.73 2.23 -9.17
C VAL A 91 22.56 2.60 -7.94
N PHE A 92 21.92 3.09 -6.88
CA PHE A 92 22.60 3.49 -5.65
C PHE A 92 23.31 2.31 -4.98
N GLY A 93 22.67 1.14 -4.95
CA GLY A 93 23.28 -0.09 -4.45
C GLY A 93 24.52 -0.51 -5.22
N GLY A 94 24.49 -0.44 -6.56
CA GLY A 94 25.65 -0.73 -7.41
C GLY A 94 26.82 0.25 -7.20
N LEU A 95 26.49 1.53 -6.97
CA LEU A 95 27.47 2.59 -6.69
C LEU A 95 28.17 2.37 -5.34
N LEU A 96 27.39 2.02 -4.30
CA LEU A 96 27.91 1.65 -2.98
C LEU A 96 28.81 0.41 -3.03
N LEU A 97 28.39 -0.63 -3.76
CA LEU A 97 29.19 -1.85 -3.93
C LEU A 97 30.53 -1.53 -4.59
N SER A 98 30.50 -0.76 -5.67
CA SER A 98 31.70 -0.32 -6.39
C SER A 98 32.66 0.45 -5.49
N PHE A 99 32.14 1.33 -4.62
CA PHE A 99 32.93 2.09 -3.66
C PHE A 99 33.61 1.18 -2.61
N VAL A 100 32.90 0.18 -2.09
CA VAL A 100 33.47 -0.80 -1.14
C VAL A 100 34.58 -1.63 -1.79
N PHE A 101 34.41 -2.06 -3.05
CA PHE A 101 35.48 -2.75 -3.78
C PHE A 101 36.71 -1.86 -4.00
N PHE A 102 36.51 -0.58 -4.28
CA PHE A 102 37.61 0.38 -4.45
C PHE A 102 38.40 0.57 -3.16
N LEU A 103 37.71 0.71 -2.02
CA LEU A 103 38.35 0.79 -0.70
C LEU A 103 39.08 -0.50 -0.33
N GLY A 104 38.47 -1.66 -0.59
CA GLY A 104 39.09 -2.96 -0.34
C GLY A 104 40.34 -3.19 -1.20
N TYR A 105 40.30 -2.80 -2.47
CA TYR A 105 41.46 -2.85 -3.36
C TYR A 105 42.59 -1.94 -2.87
N TRP A 106 42.28 -0.70 -2.48
CA TRP A 106 43.27 0.21 -1.92
C TRP A 106 43.94 -0.39 -0.68
N PHE A 107 43.17 -0.95 0.25
CA PHE A 107 43.70 -1.53 1.50
C PHE A 107 44.62 -2.75 1.31
N ILE A 108 44.44 -3.51 0.22
CA ILE A 108 45.30 -4.66 -0.11
C ILE A 108 46.60 -4.22 -0.79
N HIS A 109 46.57 -3.07 -1.47
CA HIS A 109 47.66 -2.60 -2.32
C HIS A 109 48.57 -1.56 -1.63
N PHE A 110 48.32 -1.26 -0.36
CA PHE A 110 49.12 -0.43 0.54
C PHE A 110 49.72 -1.31 1.65
#